data_AF-A0A6G2D7B3-F1
#
_entry.id   AF-A0A6G2D7B3-F1
#
_cell.length_a   1.000
_cell.length_b   1.000
_cell.length_c   1.000
_cell.angle_alpha   90.00
_cell.angle_beta   90.00
_cell.angle_gamma   90.00
#
_symmetry.space_group_name_H-M   'P 1'
#
loop_
_entity.id
_entity.type
_entity.pdbx_description
1 polymer ?
#
loop_
_entity_poly.entity_id
_entity_poly.type
_entity_poly.pdbx_seq_one_letter_code
_entity_poly.pdbx_strand_id
1 'polypeptide(L)' 'VTITVVNQKLPRGNVDFMKVDGRTNTSLQGAMFKVMKEENGHYTPVLQNGKEVVVASGKDGRFRVEGLEYGTYYLW' A
#
# COMPACT_ATOMS: atom_id res chain seq x y z
N VAL A 1 9.59 13.81 -39.17
CA VAL A 1 8.46 13.60 -38.23
C VAL A 1 9.03 13.64 -36.82
N THR A 2 8.49 14.50 -35.96
CA THR A 2 8.87 14.57 -34.53
C THR A 2 7.74 13.98 -33.70
N ILE A 3 8.08 13.02 -32.85
CA ILE A 3 7.14 12.39 -31.91
C ILE A 3 7.38 13.00 -30.53
N THR A 4 6.33 13.48 -29.88
CA THR A 4 6.37 14.01 -28.52
C THR A 4 5.55 13.09 -27.61
N VAL A 5 6.17 12.58 -26.55
CA VAL A 5 5.50 11.82 -25.49
C VAL A 5 5.40 12.70 -24.26
N VAL A 6 4.21 12.78 -23.67
CA VAL A 6 3.95 13.53 -22.44
C VAL A 6 3.42 12.57 -21.38
N ASN A 7 4.07 12.54 -20.22
CA ASN A 7 3.64 11.76 -19.06
C ASN A 7 3.13 12.68 -17.96
N GLN A 8 2.22 12.17 -17.13
CA GLN A 8 1.73 12.88 -15.95
C GLN A 8 2.50 12.47 -14.71
N LYS A 9 2.97 13.46 -13.94
CA LYS A 9 3.52 13.24 -12.60
C LYS A 9 2.37 13.16 -11.61
N LEU A 10 2.14 11.98 -11.03
CA LEU A 10 1.11 11.78 -10.03
C LEU A 10 1.54 12.29 -8.64
N PRO A 11 0.63 12.91 -7.87
CA PRO A 11 0.86 13.22 -6.45
C PRO A 11 1.06 11.95 -5.63
N ARG A 12 1.61 12.10 -4.42
CA ARG A 12 1.84 11.00 -3.47
C ARG A 12 1.13 11.24 -2.15
N GLY A 13 0.69 10.15 -1.53
CA GLY A 13 -0.05 10.16 -0.26
C GLY A 13 0.37 9.04 0.68
N ASN A 14 -0.14 9.13 1.90
CA ASN A 14 0.09 8.18 2.98
C ASN A 14 -1.25 7.73 3.54
N VAL A 15 -1.32 6.51 4.07
CA VAL A 15 -2.49 5.98 4.76
C VAL A 15 -2.05 5.29 6.06
N ASP A 16 -2.70 5.67 7.15
CA ASP A 16 -2.53 5.10 8.48
C ASP A 16 -3.62 4.05 8.75
N PHE A 17 -3.22 2.86 9.17
CA PHE A 17 -4.12 1.73 9.44
C PHE A 17 -4.00 1.27 10.89
N MET A 18 -5.09 0.69 11.41
CA MET A 18 -5.10 0.03 12.71
C MET A 18 -5.79 -1.33 12.60
N LYS A 19 -5.05 -2.41 12.80
CA LYS A 19 -5.57 -3.77 12.83
C LYS A 19 -6.20 -4.05 14.18
N VAL A 20 -7.49 -4.33 14.15
CA VAL A 20 -8.29 -4.65 15.34
C VAL A 20 -9.02 -5.98 15.19
N ASP A 21 -9.46 -6.52 16.32
CA ASP A 21 -10.49 -7.56 16.38
C ASP A 21 -11.86 -6.96 16.02
N GLY A 22 -12.61 -7.63 15.15
CA GLY A 22 -13.88 -7.11 14.62
C GLY A 22 -15.05 -7.12 15.60
N ARG A 23 -14.92 -7.80 16.76
CA ARG A 23 -15.95 -7.85 17.81
C ARG A 23 -15.60 -6.92 18.96
N THR A 24 -14.34 -6.89 19.38
CA THR A 24 -13.91 -6.18 20.59
C THR A 24 -13.21 -4.85 20.33
N ASN A 25 -12.90 -4.53 19.07
CA ASN A 25 -12.10 -3.35 18.67
C ASN A 25 -10.71 -3.29 19.34
N THR A 26 -10.22 -4.41 19.86
CA THR A 26 -8.91 -4.48 20.51
C THR A 26 -7.80 -4.60 19.45
N SER A 27 -6.67 -3.94 19.66
CA SER A 27 -5.56 -3.95 18.71
C SER A 27 -4.91 -5.33 18.58
N LEU A 28 -4.53 -5.70 17.36
CA LEU A 28 -3.89 -6.98 17.05
C LEU A 28 -2.51 -6.77 16.45
N GLN A 29 -1.48 -7.30 17.13
CA GLN A 29 -0.10 -7.27 16.69
C GLN A 29 0.22 -8.41 15.72
N GLY A 30 1.15 -8.16 14.79
CA GLY A 30 1.82 -9.19 14.01
C GLY A 30 1.11 -9.60 12.72
N ALA A 31 0.00 -8.95 12.36
CA ALA A 31 -0.61 -9.15 11.05
C ALA A 31 0.31 -8.54 9.98
N MET A 32 0.76 -9.35 9.03
CA MET A 32 1.63 -8.93 7.93
C MET A 32 0.81 -8.80 6.65
N PHE A 33 0.99 -7.69 5.94
CA PHE A 33 0.30 -7.42 4.68
C PHE A 33 1.30 -7.04 3.60
N LYS A 34 1.10 -7.59 2.41
CA LYS A 34 1.80 -7.12 1.21
C LYS A 34 0.93 -6.07 0.51
N VAL A 35 1.52 -4.94 0.14
CA VAL A 35 0.80 -3.92 -0.63
C VAL A 35 0.86 -4.29 -2.12
N MET A 36 -0.32 -4.43 -2.72
CA MET A 36 -0.50 -4.84 -4.10
C MET A 36 -1.21 -3.73 -4.89
N LYS A 37 -0.96 -3.69 -6.19
CA LYS A 37 -1.77 -2.93 -7.17
C LYS A 37 -2.37 -3.90 -8.17
N GLU A 38 -3.50 -3.53 -8.73
CA GLU A 38 -4.11 -4.29 -9.82
C GLU A 38 -3.65 -3.71 -11.16
N GLU A 39 -3.12 -4.57 -12.03
CA GLU A 39 -2.75 -4.23 -13.40
C GLU A 39 -3.33 -5.29 -14.34
N ASN A 40 -4.25 -4.89 -15.21
CA ASN A 40 -4.89 -5.77 -16.20
C ASN A 40 -5.51 -7.04 -15.58
N GLY A 41 -6.18 -6.92 -14.42
CA GLY A 41 -6.79 -8.05 -13.72
C GLY A 41 -5.82 -8.93 -12.92
N HIS A 42 -4.54 -8.55 -12.85
CA HIS A 42 -3.53 -9.26 -12.06
C HIS A 42 -3.01 -8.37 -10.92
N TYR A 43 -2.87 -8.97 -9.73
CA TYR A 43 -2.29 -8.28 -8.58
C TYR A 43 -0.77 -8.38 -8.63
N THR A 44 -0.09 -7.24 -8.70
CA THR A 44 1.38 -7.15 -8.68
C THR A 44 1.85 -6.42 -7.41
N PRO A 45 2.99 -6.83 -6.81
CA PRO A 45 3.53 -6.15 -5.63
C PRO A 45 3.89 -4.70 -5.93
N VAL A 46 3.57 -3.80 -5.01
CA VAL A 46 4.09 -2.44 -5.04
C VAL A 46 5.56 -2.49 -4.63
N LEU A 47 6.41 -1.84 -5.44
CA LEU A 47 7.84 -1.71 -5.18
C LEU A 47 8.19 -0.30 -4.73
N GLN A 48 8.91 -0.19 -3.63
CA GLN A 48 9.57 1.04 -3.20
C GLN A 48 11.08 0.79 -3.09
N ASN A 49 11.87 1.63 -3.76
CA ASN A 49 13.33 1.47 -3.83
C ASN A 49 13.76 0.05 -4.25
N GLY A 50 13.01 -0.55 -5.18
CA GLY A 50 13.26 -1.90 -5.70
C GLY A 50 12.86 -3.05 -4.77
N LYS A 51 12.18 -2.79 -3.65
CA LYS A 51 11.72 -3.81 -2.69
C LYS A 51 10.20 -3.83 -2.59
N GLU A 52 9.64 -5.02 -2.42
CA GLU A 52 8.21 -5.17 -2.12
C GLU A 52 7.84 -4.46 -0.82
N VAL A 53 6.74 -3.73 -0.85
CA VAL A 53 6.22 -3.07 0.35
C VAL A 53 5.44 -4.10 1.17
N VAL A 54 6.06 -4.53 2.28
CA VAL A 54 5.44 -5.40 3.29
C VAL A 54 5.37 -4.62 4.60
N VAL A 55 4.18 -4.56 5.18
CA VAL A 55 3.90 -3.84 6.44
C VAL A 55 3.36 -4.82 7.48
N ALA A 56 3.62 -4.54 8.75
CA ALA A 56 3.18 -5.39 9.85
C ALA A 56 2.53 -4.54 10.96
N SER A 57 1.43 -5.02 11.53
CA SER A 57 0.78 -4.34 12.64
C SER A 57 1.65 -4.40 13.91
N GLY A 58 1.90 -3.23 14.50
CA GLY A 58 2.64 -3.07 15.74
C GLY A 58 1.88 -3.57 16.97
N LYS A 59 2.47 -3.41 18.16
CA LYS A 59 1.85 -3.77 19.45
C LYS A 59 0.50 -3.06 19.68
N ASP A 60 0.39 -1.87 19.15
CA ASP A 60 -0.79 -1.00 19.14
C ASP A 60 -1.74 -1.29 17.95
N GLY A 61 -1.47 -2.34 17.17
CA GLY A 61 -2.20 -2.69 15.97
C GLY A 61 -1.93 -1.77 14.78
N ARG A 62 -1.10 -0.73 14.91
CA ARG A 62 -0.91 0.27 13.86
C ARG A 62 0.13 -0.16 12.84
N PHE A 63 -0.09 0.25 11.60
CA PHE A 63 0.90 0.20 10.53
C PHE A 63 0.59 1.29 9.51
N ARG A 64 1.59 1.65 8.70
CA ARG A 64 1.47 2.76 7.76
C ARG A 64 2.01 2.40 6.39
N VAL A 65 1.34 2.91 5.37
CA VAL A 65 1.80 2.86 3.99
C VAL A 65 2.04 4.31 3.56
N GLU A 66 3.29 4.63 3.21
CA GLU A 66 3.71 6.01 2.91
C GLU A 66 4.20 6.14 1.47
N GLY A 67 4.04 7.32 0.88
CA GLY A 67 4.69 7.70 -0.37
C GLY A 67 4.20 6.94 -1.59
N LEU A 68 2.96 6.46 -1.59
CA LEU A 68 2.35 5.86 -2.77
C LEU A 68 1.77 6.93 -3.68
N GLU A 69 1.90 6.73 -4.99
CA GLU A 69 1.21 7.55 -5.97
C GLU A 69 -0.30 7.40 -5.83
N TYR A 70 -1.06 8.39 -6.30
CA TYR A 70 -2.51 8.31 -6.23
C TYR A 70 -3.01 7.14 -7.08
N GLY A 71 -3.79 6.26 -6.47
CA GLY A 71 -4.29 5.04 -7.10
C GLY A 71 -5.02 4.13 -6.11
N THR A 72 -5.50 3.00 -6.62
CA THR A 72 -6.14 1.95 -5.83
C THR A 72 -5.12 0.87 -5.48
N TYR A 73 -5.07 0.51 -4.21
CA TYR A 73 -4.15 -0.49 -3.66
C TYR A 73 -4.89 -1.47 -2.78
N TYR A 74 -4.27 -2.63 -2.59
CA TYR A 74 -4.84 -3.74 -1.85
C TYR A 74 -3.83 -4.25 -0.84
N LEU A 75 -4.33 -4.61 0.34
CA LEU A 75 -3.56 -5.31 1.36
C LEU A 75 -3.87 -6.80 1.25
N TRP A 76 -2.86 -7.58 0.87
CA TRP A 76 -2.93 -9.04 0.78
C TRP A 76 -2.38 -9.68 2.05
#